data_AF-A0A3B0S694-F1
#
_entry.id   AF-A0A3B0S694-F1
#
_cell.length_a   1.000
_cell.length_b   1.000
_cell.length_c   1.000
_cell.angle_alpha   90.00
_cell.angle_beta   90.00
_cell.angle_gamma   90.00
#
_symmetry.space_group_name_H-M   'P 1'
#
loop_
_entity.id
_entity.type
_entity.pdbx_description
1 polymer ?
#
loop_
_entity_poly.entity_id
_entity_poly.type
_entity_poly.pdbx_seq_one_letter_code
_entity_poly.pdbx_strand_id
1 'polypeptide(L)' 'MTANAQTTPDQLANAIRFLAMDAIQKANSGHPGAPMGLADAATVLFTKHIKLDPARPD' A
#
# COMPACT_ATOMS: atom_id res chain seq x y z
N MET A 1 -6.05 -22.25 -19.59
CA MET A 1 -4.86 -22.04 -18.72
C MET A 1 -4.90 -20.60 -18.22
N THR A 2 -5.68 -20.31 -17.18
CA THR A 2 -5.59 -19.00 -16.49
C THR A 2 -4.81 -19.24 -15.21
N ALA A 3 -3.50 -19.04 -15.26
CA ALA A 3 -2.72 -18.96 -14.03
C ALA A 3 -3.23 -17.75 -13.23
N ASN A 4 -3.71 -17.98 -12.01
CA ASN A 4 -3.96 -16.90 -11.06
C ASN A 4 -2.62 -16.22 -10.77
N ALA A 5 -2.34 -15.12 -11.47
CA ALA A 5 -1.14 -14.32 -11.24
C ALA A 5 -1.13 -13.90 -9.76
N GLN A 6 -0.19 -14.44 -8.99
CA GLN A 6 -0.02 -14.07 -7.60
C GLN A 6 0.42 -12.61 -7.54
N THR A 7 -0.25 -11.78 -6.75
CA THR A 7 0.12 -10.38 -6.57
C THR A 7 1.53 -10.28 -6.02
N THR A 8 2.41 -9.57 -6.72
CA THR A 8 3.81 -9.40 -6.28
C THR A 8 3.91 -8.31 -5.20
N PRO A 9 4.95 -8.36 -4.35
CA PRO A 9 5.22 -7.27 -3.40
C PRO A 9 5.31 -5.89 -4.09
N ASP A 10 5.92 -5.83 -5.28
CA ASP A 10 6.02 -4.59 -6.06
C ASP A 10 4.64 -4.06 -6.48
N GLN A 11 3.70 -4.95 -6.84
CA GLN A 11 2.33 -4.55 -7.16
C GLN A 11 1.61 -3.98 -5.94
N LEU A 12 1.80 -4.54 -4.75
CA LEU A 12 1.24 -4.00 -3.50
C LEU A 12 1.83 -2.64 -3.15
N ALA A 13 3.15 -2.50 -3.21
CA ALA A 13 3.82 -1.23 -2.94
C ALA A 13 3.41 -0.14 -3.95
N ASN A 14 3.30 -0.50 -5.23
CA ASN A 14 2.83 0.43 -6.25
C ASN A 14 1.37 0.84 -6.02
N ALA A 15 0.50 -0.06 -5.57
CA ALA A 15 -0.86 0.30 -5.20
C ALA A 15 -0.88 1.38 -4.11
N ILE A 16 -0.05 1.25 -3.06
CA ILE A 16 0.09 2.27 -2.01
C ILE A 16 0.56 3.61 -2.61
N ARG A 17 1.57 3.58 -3.48
CA ARG A 17 2.10 4.79 -4.15
C ARG A 17 1.04 5.51 -4.96
N PHE A 18 0.30 4.79 -5.80
CA PHE A 18 -0.73 5.38 -6.65
C PHE A 18 -1.90 5.93 -5.85
N LEU A 19 -2.37 5.20 -4.83
CA LEU A 19 -3.46 5.67 -3.96
C LEU A 19 -3.05 6.93 -3.19
N ALA A 20 -1.82 6.99 -2.67
CA ALA A 20 -1.33 8.17 -1.97
C ALA A 20 -1.20 9.38 -2.92
N MET A 21 -0.64 9.19 -4.10
CA MET A 21 -0.53 10.25 -5.12
C MET A 21 -1.92 10.76 -5.52
N ASP A 22 -2.85 9.87 -5.86
CA ASP A 22 -4.20 10.24 -6.29
C ASP A 22 -4.96 11.00 -5.20
N ALA A 23 -4.93 10.52 -3.95
CA ALA A 23 -5.59 11.18 -2.83
C ALA A 23 -5.06 12.61 -2.58
N ILE A 24 -3.74 12.79 -2.65
CA ILE A 24 -3.09 14.10 -2.44
C ILE A 24 -3.40 15.06 -3.59
N GLN A 25 -3.33 14.57 -4.84
CA GLN A 25 -3.70 15.36 -6.01
C GLN A 25 -5.17 15.79 -5.95
N LYS A 26 -6.07 14.88 -5.58
CA LYS A 26 -7.49 15.18 -5.41
C LYS A 26 -7.76 16.18 -4.29
N ALA A 27 -6.98 16.14 -3.20
CA ALA A 27 -7.07 17.10 -2.10
C ALA A 27 -6.41 18.46 -2.43
N ASN A 28 -5.64 18.55 -3.52
CA ASN A 28 -4.82 19.69 -3.90
C ASN A 28 -3.89 20.17 -2.76
N SER A 29 -3.51 19.26 -1.85
CA SER A 29 -2.74 19.54 -0.64
C SER A 29 -2.22 18.24 -0.02
N GLY A 30 -0.98 18.26 0.47
CA GLY A 30 -0.37 17.12 1.17
C GLY A 30 1.11 16.87 0.80
N HIS A 31 1.69 15.80 1.35
CA HIS A 31 3.11 15.44 1.16
C HIS A 31 3.24 14.00 0.63
N PRO A 32 3.37 13.78 -0.70
CA PRO A 32 3.38 12.43 -1.27
C PRO A 32 4.67 11.65 -1.00
N GLY A 33 5.75 12.35 -0.68
CA GLY A 33 7.08 11.74 -0.53
C GLY A 33 7.16 10.64 0.53
N ALA A 34 6.59 10.86 1.73
CA ALA A 34 6.66 9.88 2.80
C ALA A 34 5.82 8.61 2.50
N PRO A 35 4.54 8.70 2.09
CA PRO A 35 3.77 7.53 1.67
C PRO A 35 4.41 6.75 0.51
N MET A 36 4.99 7.45 -0.46
CA MET A 36 5.62 6.79 -1.62
C MET A 36 6.94 6.10 -1.27
N GLY A 37 7.76 6.74 -0.41
CA GLY A 37 9.05 6.20 0.02
C GLY A 37 8.93 5.03 0.99
N LEU A 38 7.85 4.99 1.80
CA LEU A 38 7.61 3.92 2.77
C LEU A 38 6.78 2.75 2.24
N ALA A 39 6.36 2.76 0.97
CA ALA A 39 5.44 1.78 0.41
C ALA A 39 5.96 0.33 0.48
N ASP A 40 7.26 0.11 0.25
CA ASP A 40 7.85 -1.24 0.34
C ASP A 40 7.91 -1.72 1.81
N ALA A 41 8.26 -0.82 2.72
CA ALA A 41 8.30 -1.11 4.16
C ALA A 41 6.89 -1.43 4.69
N ALA A 42 5.87 -0.67 4.28
CA ALA A 42 4.48 -0.95 4.60
C ALA A 42 4.04 -2.30 4.03
N THR A 43 4.41 -2.63 2.78
CA THR A 43 4.09 -3.94 2.18
C THR A 43 4.67 -5.07 3.02
N VAL A 44 5.94 -4.99 3.43
CA VAL A 44 6.58 -6.02 4.25
C VAL A 44 5.95 -6.11 5.65
N LEU A 45 5.75 -4.97 6.31
CA LEU A 45 5.14 -4.91 7.64
C LEU A 45 3.76 -5.57 7.63
N PHE A 46 2.88 -5.15 6.71
CA PHE A 46 1.49 -5.59 6.68
C PHE A 46 1.29 -7.00 6.16
N THR A 47 2.20 -7.52 5.33
CA THR A 47 2.08 -8.89 4.78
C THR A 47 2.84 -9.94 5.58
N LYS A 48 3.89 -9.57 6.33
CA LYS A 48 4.77 -10.55 7.00
C LYS A 48 4.82 -10.45 8.51
N HIS A 49 4.53 -9.29 9.10
CA HIS A 49 4.85 -9.05 10.52
C HIS A 49 3.65 -8.61 11.36
N ILE A 50 2.76 -7.79 10.81
CA ILE A 50 1.59 -7.32 11.55
C ILE A 50 0.56 -8.44 11.70
N LYS A 51 -0.05 -8.53 12.89
CA LYS A 51 -1.23 -9.34 13.15
C LYS A 51 -2.33 -8.40 13.60
N LEU A 52 -3.18 -8.00 12.67
CA LEU A 52 -4.30 -7.10 12.88
C LEU A 52 -5.52 -7.75 12.25
N ASP A 53 -6.66 -7.69 12.95
CA ASP A 53 -7.96 -7.95 12.34
C ASP A 53 -8.59 -6.62 11.90
N PRO A 54 -8.70 -6.34 10.59
CA PRO A 54 -9.30 -5.09 10.13
C PRO A 54 -10.75 -4.90 10.56
N ALA A 55 -11.47 -5.96 10.92
CA ALA A 55 -12.84 -5.90 11.43
C ALA A 55 -12.91 -5.65 12.95
N ARG A 56 -11.81 -5.84 13.67
CA ARG A 56 -11.66 -5.67 15.12
C ARG A 56 -10.40 -4.88 15.44
N PRO A 57 -10.44 -3.54 15.26
CA PRO A 57 -9.28 -2.66 15.41
C PRO A 57 -9.00 -2.22 16.86
N ASP A 58 -9.82 -2.68 17.82
CA ASP A 58 -9.65 -2.48 19.27
C ASP A 58 -8.43 -3.22 19.83
#